data_AF-A0A081RTB7-F1
#
_entry.id   AF-A0A081RTB7-F1
#
_cell.length_a   1.000
_cell.length_b   1.000
_cell.length_c   1.000
_cell.angle_alpha   90.00
_cell.angle_beta   90.00
_cell.angle_gamma   90.00
#
_symmetry.space_group_name_H-M   'P 1'
#
loop_
_entity.id
_entity.type
_entity.pdbx_description
1 polymer ?
#
loop_
_entity_poly.entity_id
_entity_poly.type
_entity_poly.pdbx_seq_one_letter_code
_entity_poly.pdbx_strand_id
1 'polypeptide(L)'
;MDNLPRCRFTEGSITLPEGYQEQTVNIIIAPDAPALNISRDQLIEGEDLPSYLTRQKGLLKNGLRDWQLLEEQPATLGGNLLQGTALLSRYIRIIVK
;
A
#
# COMPACT_ATOMS: atom_id res chain seq x y z
N MET A 1 9.88 30.51 -6.71
CA MET A 1 10.40 29.25 -7.27
C MET A 1 9.28 28.25 -7.16
N ASP A 2 8.73 27.84 -8.30
CA ASP A 2 7.56 26.98 -8.36
C ASP A 2 7.86 25.66 -7.65
N ASN A 3 7.14 25.42 -6.55
CA ASN A 3 7.27 24.22 -5.74
C ASN A 3 6.52 23.06 -6.42
N LEU A 4 6.91 22.76 -7.67
CA LEU A 4 6.31 21.67 -8.42
C LEU A 4 6.56 20.36 -7.68
N PRO A 5 5.53 19.50 -7.55
CA PRO A 5 5.68 18.24 -6.82
C PRO A 5 6.79 17.41 -7.44
N ARG A 6 7.70 16.90 -6.59
CA ARG A 6 8.81 16.04 -7.01
C ARG A 6 8.55 14.61 -6.57
N CYS A 7 8.62 13.67 -7.51
CA CYS A 7 8.68 12.24 -7.22
C CYS A 7 10.14 11.89 -6.90
N ARG A 8 10.38 11.26 -5.74
CA ARG A 8 11.72 10.87 -5.27
C ARG A 8 11.84 9.35 -5.20
N PHE A 9 12.96 8.83 -5.65
CA PHE A 9 13.32 7.42 -5.62
C PHE A 9 14.80 7.28 -5.23
N THR A 10 15.26 6.05 -4.98
CA THR A 10 16.61 5.79 -4.46
C THR A 10 17.70 6.39 -5.34
N GLU A 11 17.50 6.37 -6.66
CA GLU A 11 18.45 6.82 -7.68
C GLU A 11 18.40 8.34 -7.93
N GLY A 12 17.37 9.05 -7.44
CA GLY A 12 17.22 10.47 -7.72
C GLY A 12 15.79 11.00 -7.60
N SER A 13 15.44 11.97 -8.45
CA SER A 13 14.08 12.55 -8.45
C SER A 13 13.75 13.23 -9.77
N ILE A 14 12.46 13.25 -10.09
CA ILE A 14 11.88 14.00 -11.22
C ILE A 14 10.87 15.02 -10.73
N THR A 15 10.73 16.11 -11.48
CA THR A 15 9.59 17.02 -11.33
C THR A 15 8.39 16.39 -12.05
N LEU A 16 7.23 16.34 -11.39
CA LEU A 16 6.01 15.85 -12.00
C LEU A 16 5.33 16.97 -12.79
N PRO A 17 4.83 16.70 -14.01
CA PRO A 17 3.96 17.65 -14.72
C PRO A 17 2.67 17.90 -13.93
N GLU A 18 2.02 19.02 -14.23
CA GLU A 18 0.73 19.35 -13.63
C GLU A 18 -0.32 18.26 -13.91
N GLY A 19 -1.12 17.94 -12.90
CA GLY A 19 -2.18 16.92 -12.98
C GLY A 19 -1.71 15.47 -12.79
N TYR A 20 -0.41 15.21 -12.72
CA TYR A 20 0.10 13.86 -12.45
C TYR A 20 0.06 13.54 -10.96
N GLN A 21 -0.32 12.30 -10.66
CA GLN A 21 -0.35 11.76 -9.32
C GLN A 21 0.64 10.60 -9.21
N GLU A 22 1.34 10.54 -8.07
CA GLU A 22 2.22 9.41 -7.76
C GLU A 22 1.39 8.15 -7.42
N GLN A 23 1.61 7.06 -8.16
CA GLN A 23 1.08 5.72 -7.90
C GLN A 23 2.20 4.67 -7.91
N THR A 24 3.32 4.99 -7.25
CA THR A 24 4.51 4.14 -7.25
C THR A 24 4.32 2.89 -6.41
N VAL A 25 4.78 1.75 -6.92
CA VAL A 25 4.87 0.49 -6.18
C VAL A 25 6.34 0.13 -6.01
N ASN A 26 6.83 0.10 -4.77
CA ASN A 26 8.16 -0.42 -4.47
C ASN A 26 8.06 -1.92 -4.18
N ILE A 27 8.92 -2.71 -4.82
CA ILE A 27 9.08 -4.14 -4.57
C ILE A 27 10.49 -4.34 -4.03
N ILE A 28 10.61 -4.81 -2.80
CA ILE A 28 11.88 -5.07 -2.12
C ILE A 28 11.96 -6.58 -1.89
N ILE A 29 13.03 -7.20 -2.40
CA ILE A 29 13.27 -8.64 -2.29
C ILE A 29 14.58 -8.89 -1.54
N ALA A 30 14.65 -10.03 -0.85
CA ALA A 30 15.88 -10.57 -0.32
C ALA A 30 15.91 -12.09 -0.59
N PRO A 31 17.09 -12.72 -0.73
CA PRO A 31 17.18 -14.16 -1.00
C PRO A 31 16.47 -15.03 0.03
N ASP A 32 16.59 -14.67 1.31
CA ASP A 32 16.12 -15.47 2.44
C ASP A 32 14.99 -14.79 3.23
N ALA A 33 14.25 -13.87 2.61
CA ALA A 33 13.12 -13.20 3.26
C ALA A 33 11.90 -13.04 2.33
N PRO A 34 10.68 -12.93 2.89
CA PRO A 34 9.50 -12.58 2.10
C PRO A 34 9.67 -11.24 1.39
N ALA A 35 9.09 -11.12 0.19
CA ALA A 35 9.07 -9.86 -0.53
C ALA A 35 8.21 -8.83 0.20
N LEU A 36 8.67 -7.58 0.24
CA LEU A 36 7.94 -6.43 0.77
C LEU A 36 7.46 -5.55 -0.38
N ASN A 37 6.18 -5.18 -0.33
CA ASN A 37 5.57 -4.26 -1.28
C ASN A 37 5.11 -2.99 -0.55
N ILE A 38 5.41 -1.82 -1.11
CA ILE A 38 4.92 -0.53 -0.64
C ILE A 38 4.20 0.15 -1.79
N SER A 39 2.88 0.29 -1.67
CA SER A 39 2.00 0.92 -2.64
C SER A 39 1.39 2.21 -2.08
N ARG A 40 0.81 3.03 -2.97
CA ARG A 40 0.06 4.23 -2.60
C ARG A 40 -1.37 4.07 -3.08
N ASP A 41 -2.30 4.59 -2.30
CA ASP A 41 -3.70 4.75 -2.66
C ASP A 41 -4.19 6.10 -2.11
N GLN A 42 -5.35 6.54 -2.58
CA GLN A 42 -6.01 7.73 -2.07
C GLN A 42 -7.34 7.37 -1.41
N LEU A 43 -7.68 8.15 -0.39
CA LEU A 43 -9.03 8.16 0.15
C LEU A 43 -9.95 8.76 -0.92
N ILE A 44 -11.10 8.11 -1.10
CA ILE A 44 -12.21 8.71 -1.86
C ILE A 44 -12.67 9.97 -1.11
N GLU A 45 -13.21 10.96 -1.81
CA GLU A 45 -13.75 12.16 -1.18
C GLU A 45 -14.80 11.81 -0.11
N GLY A 46 -14.57 12.27 1.13
CA GLY A 46 -15.42 11.94 2.28
C GLY A 46 -15.17 10.56 2.92
N GLU A 47 -14.24 9.76 2.40
CA GLU A 47 -13.87 8.46 2.97
C GLU A 47 -12.92 8.65 4.17
N ASP A 48 -13.23 8.00 5.29
CA ASP A 48 -12.33 7.88 6.44
C ASP A 48 -11.48 6.61 6.37
N LEU A 49 -10.46 6.51 7.22
CA LEU A 49 -9.54 5.36 7.22
C LEU A 49 -10.27 4.02 7.47
N PRO A 50 -11.23 3.89 8.41
CA PRO A 50 -12.01 2.65 8.57
C PRO A 50 -12.81 2.26 7.32
N SER A 51 -13.43 3.22 6.64
CA SER A 51 -14.16 2.98 5.39
C SER A 51 -13.23 2.55 4.27
N TYR A 52 -12.06 3.20 4.16
CA TYR A 52 -11.00 2.80 3.25
C TYR A 52 -10.55 1.35 3.49
N LEU A 53 -10.26 0.98 4.74
CA LEU A 53 -9.86 -0.39 5.08
C LEU A 53 -10.95 -1.41 4.75
N THR A 54 -12.22 -1.04 4.94
CA THR A 54 -13.36 -1.88 4.56
C THR A 54 -13.40 -2.10 3.05
N ARG A 55 -13.21 -1.05 2.25
CA ARG A 55 -13.10 -1.14 0.79
C ARG A 55 -11.92 -2.01 0.35
N GLN A 56 -10.74 -1.82 0.94
CA GLN A 56 -9.55 -2.62 0.62
C GLN A 56 -9.73 -4.10 0.95
N LYS A 57 -10.32 -4.43 2.11
CA LYS A 57 -10.67 -5.82 2.47
C LYS A 57 -11.63 -6.44 1.45
N GLY A 58 -12.60 -5.66 0.95
CA GLY A 58 -13.49 -6.08 -0.13
C GLY A 58 -12.75 -6.40 -1.43
N LEU A 59 -11.81 -5.54 -1.84
CA LEU A 59 -10.96 -5.76 -3.02
C LEU A 59 -10.10 -7.02 -2.87
N LEU A 60 -9.47 -7.23 -1.71
CA LEU A 60 -8.67 -8.43 -1.44
C LEU A 60 -9.52 -9.71 -1.48
N LYS A 61 -10.69 -9.69 -0.85
CA LYS A 61 -11.62 -10.83 -0.85
C LYS A 61 -12.08 -11.21 -2.26
N ASN A 62 -12.29 -10.21 -3.13
CA ASN A 62 -12.72 -10.44 -4.51
C ASN A 62 -11.56 -10.80 -5.45
N GLY A 63 -10.36 -10.30 -5.18
CA GLY A 63 -9.19 -10.47 -6.05
C GLY A 63 -8.31 -11.68 -5.71
N LEU A 64 -8.35 -12.17 -4.47
CA LEU A 64 -7.50 -13.26 -4.00
C LEU A 64 -8.32 -14.50 -3.65
N ARG A 65 -7.98 -15.62 -4.28
CA ARG A 65 -8.66 -16.91 -4.05
C ARG A 65 -8.46 -17.37 -2.60
N ASP A 66 -9.57 -17.80 -1.99
CA ASP A 66 -9.61 -18.32 -0.61
C ASP A 66 -8.96 -17.36 0.40
N TRP A 67 -9.12 -16.05 0.15
CA TRP A 67 -8.65 -15.02 1.07
C TRP A 67 -9.38 -15.07 2.40
N GLN A 68 -8.61 -14.98 3.48
CA GLN A 68 -9.12 -14.98 4.84
C GLN A 68 -8.32 -14.00 5.70
N LEU A 69 -9.05 -13.09 6.36
CA LEU A 69 -8.52 -12.27 7.44
C LEU A 69 -8.25 -13.14 8.68
N LEU A 70 -7.06 -13.00 9.25
CA LEU A 70 -6.61 -13.73 10.44
C LEU A 70 -6.55 -12.81 11.66
N GLU A 71 -6.04 -11.59 11.47
CA GLU A 71 -5.88 -10.61 12.53
C GLU A 71 -6.00 -9.19 11.99
N GLU A 72 -6.54 -8.29 12.80
CA GLU A 72 -6.62 -6.85 12.55
C GLU A 72 -6.25 -6.13 13.85
N GLN A 73 -5.15 -5.35 13.81
CA GLN A 73 -4.59 -4.73 15.01
C GLN A 73 -4.12 -3.30 14.74
N PRO A 74 -4.07 -2.43 15.76
CA PRO A 74 -3.41 -1.13 15.65
C PRO A 74 -1.95 -1.28 15.25
N ALA A 75 -1.46 -0.35 14.42
CA ALA A 75 -0.08 -0.30 13.96
C ALA A 75 0.44 1.14 14.01
N THR A 76 1.73 1.29 14.22
CA THR A 76 2.40 2.60 14.20
C THR A 76 3.59 2.60 13.27
N LEU A 77 3.81 3.72 12.59
CA LEU A 77 4.94 3.91 11.67
C LEU A 77 5.87 5.02 12.19
N GLY A 78 7.17 4.83 12.00
CA GLY A 78 8.19 5.86 12.24
C GLY A 78 8.39 6.22 13.71
N GLY A 79 8.21 5.30 14.64
CA GLY A 79 8.32 5.60 16.08
C GLY A 79 7.11 6.38 16.61
N ASN A 80 5.89 5.92 16.28
CA ASN A 80 4.60 6.51 16.65
C ASN A 80 4.23 7.83 15.95
N LEU A 81 4.89 8.17 14.84
CA LEU A 81 4.55 9.36 14.05
C LEU A 81 3.21 9.24 13.32
N LEU A 82 2.88 8.05 12.84
CA LEU A 82 1.60 7.77 12.18
C LEU A 82 0.93 6.56 12.82
N GLN A 83 -0.37 6.70 13.07
CA GLN A 83 -1.24 5.64 13.59
C GLN A 83 -2.01 5.02 12.42
N GLY A 84 -2.18 3.70 12.44
CA GLY A 84 -2.88 2.97 11.39
C GLY A 84 -3.29 1.57 11.85
N THR A 85 -3.52 0.69 10.88
CA THR A 85 -4.02 -0.67 11.11
C THR A 85 -3.20 -1.66 10.30
N ALA A 86 -2.75 -2.74 10.94
CA ALA A 86 -2.13 -3.88 10.28
C ALA A 86 -3.15 -5.01 10.14
N LEU A 87 -3.15 -5.67 8.98
CA LEU A 87 -3.98 -6.83 8.68
C LEU A 87 -3.09 -8.04 8.41
N LEU A 88 -3.28 -9.12 9.16
CA LEU A 88 -2.72 -10.41 8.82
C LEU A 88 -3.77 -11.20 8.05
N SER A 89 -3.41 -11.70 6.87
CA SER A 89 -4.32 -12.51 6.06
C SER A 89 -3.58 -13.66 5.37
N ARG A 90 -4.34 -14.67 4.93
CA ARG A 90 -3.85 -15.75 4.08
C ARG A 90 -4.70 -15.86 2.82
N TYR A 91 -4.13 -16.37 1.76
CA TYR A 91 -4.82 -16.67 0.50
C TYR A 91 -4.06 -17.75 -0.26
N ILE A 92 -4.70 -18.37 -1.26
CA ILE A 92 -4.04 -19.36 -2.12
C ILE A 92 -3.43 -18.66 -3.32
N ARG A 93 -2.12 -18.81 -3.47
CA ARG A 93 -1.40 -18.40 -4.67
C ARG A 93 -1.32 -19.57 -5.64
N ILE A 94 -2.07 -19.51 -6.74
CA ILE A 94 -1.91 -20.48 -7.84
C ILE A 94 -0.73 -20.01 -8.69
N ILE A 95 0.35 -20.78 -8.67
CA ILE A 95 1.44 -20.60 -9.63
C ILE A 95 1.11 -21.50 -10.80
N VAL A 96 0.65 -20.93 -11.91
CA VAL A 96 0.58 -21.65 -13.19
C VAL A 96 2.03 -21.73 -13.70
N LYS A 97 2.57 -22.94 -13.74
CA LYS A 97 3.86 -23.23 -14.37
C LYS A 97 3.71 -23.30 -15.87
#